data_AF-A0A928M6U5-F1
#
_entry.id   AF-A0A928M6U5-F1
#
_cell.length_a   1.000
_cell.length_b   1.000
_cell.length_c   1.000
_cell.angle_alpha   90.00
_cell.angle_beta   90.00
_cell.angle_gamma   90.00
#
_symmetry.space_group_name_H-M   'P 1'
#
loop_
_entity.id
_entity.type
_entity.pdbx_description
1 polymer ?
#
loop_
_entity_poly.entity_id
_entity_poly.type
_entity_poly.pdbx_seq_one_letter_code
_entity_poly.pdbx_strand_id
1 'polypeptide(L)'
;MSKVEELKEKTAGAALSAAKTAKYVAIISKKRMEIALEKERIRREYAKLGRIYYKDYVTDEEPDEAEYVPLCENINESFRRINALKDEITDLKDEYRGCSEALATTEEE
;
A
#
# COMPACT_ATOMS: atom_id res chain seq x y z
N MET A 1 12.75 -21.73 -39.31
CA MET A 1 12.54 -22.30 -37.96
C MET A 1 11.26 -23.13 -37.95
N SER A 2 11.15 -24.14 -37.09
CA SER A 2 9.95 -25.00 -37.00
C SER A 2 8.81 -24.25 -36.30
N LYS A 3 7.56 -24.44 -36.73
CA LYS A 3 6.36 -23.88 -36.07
C LYS A 3 6.27 -24.25 -34.58
N VAL A 4 6.92 -25.33 -34.17
CA VAL A 4 6.95 -25.80 -32.77
C VAL A 4 7.85 -24.91 -31.90
N GLU A 5 8.97 -24.41 -32.44
CA GLU A 5 9.86 -23.50 -31.70
C GLU A 5 9.19 -22.14 -31.49
N GLU A 6 8.49 -21.63 -32.51
CA GLU A 6 7.76 -20.35 -32.45
C GLU A 6 6.60 -20.38 -31.41
N LEU A 7 5.91 -21.52 -31.30
CA LEU A 7 4.88 -21.73 -30.27
C LEU A 7 5.49 -21.83 -28.86
N LYS A 8 6.67 -22.46 -28.73
CA LYS A 8 7.36 -22.62 -27.45
C LYS A 8 7.87 -21.27 -26.91
N GLU A 9 8.38 -20.41 -27.79
CA GLU A 9 8.84 -19.07 -27.44
C GLU A 9 7.68 -18.15 -27.04
N LYS A 10 6.58 -18.14 -27.81
CA LYS A 10 5.35 -17.39 -27.49
C LYS A 10 4.74 -17.81 -26.15
N THR A 11 4.70 -19.11 -25.87
CA THR A 11 4.18 -19.63 -24.59
C THR A 11 5.09 -19.31 -23.40
N ALA A 12 6.41 -19.31 -23.59
CA ALA A 12 7.37 -18.91 -22.56
C ALA A 12 7.28 -17.41 -22.24
N GLY A 13 7.14 -16.53 -23.25
CA GLY A 13 6.94 -15.09 -23.07
C GLY A 13 5.66 -14.78 -22.29
N ALA A 14 4.54 -15.41 -22.66
CA ALA A 14 3.26 -15.26 -21.95
C ALA A 14 3.34 -15.71 -20.47
N ALA A 15 4.03 -16.83 -20.19
CA ALA A 15 4.19 -17.32 -18.83
C ALA A 15 5.06 -16.38 -17.96
N LEU A 16 6.14 -15.84 -18.52
CA LEU A 16 7.00 -14.85 -17.85
C LEU A 16 6.24 -13.55 -17.54
N SER A 17 5.43 -13.07 -18.49
CA SER A 17 4.58 -11.89 -18.32
C SER A 17 3.52 -12.08 -17.22
N ALA A 18 2.86 -13.24 -17.20
CA ALA A 18 1.86 -13.58 -16.17
C ALA A 18 2.48 -13.69 -14.77
N ALA A 19 3.63 -14.36 -14.64
CA ALA A 19 4.34 -14.51 -13.37
C ALA A 19 4.78 -13.15 -12.79
N LYS A 20 5.28 -12.26 -13.65
CA LYS A 20 5.65 -10.89 -13.27
C LYS A 20 4.46 -10.08 -12.80
N THR A 21 3.36 -10.10 -13.55
CA THR A 21 2.11 -9.42 -13.19
C THR A 21 1.61 -9.89 -11.82
N ALA A 22 1.59 -11.20 -11.58
CA ALA A 22 1.19 -11.77 -10.30
C ALA A 22 2.07 -11.28 -9.14
N LYS A 23 3.39 -11.16 -9.34
CA LYS A 23 4.33 -10.62 -8.34
C LYS A 23 3.97 -9.18 -7.95
N TYR A 24 3.79 -8.27 -8.91
CA TYR A 24 3.46 -6.87 -8.60
C TYR A 24 2.07 -6.74 -7.95
N VAL A 25 1.08 -7.52 -8.42
CA VAL A 25 -0.25 -7.55 -7.80
C VAL A 25 -0.17 -8.00 -6.34
N ALA A 26 0.61 -9.04 -6.03
CA ALA A 26 0.80 -9.51 -4.66
C ALA A 26 1.46 -8.45 -3.75
N ILE A 27 2.54 -7.82 -4.23
CA ILE A 27 3.26 -6.79 -3.47
C ILE A 27 2.36 -5.56 -3.24
N ILE A 28 1.69 -5.05 -4.28
CA ILE A 28 0.77 -3.91 -4.17
C ILE A 28 -0.39 -4.24 -3.23
N SER A 29 -0.94 -5.45 -3.30
CA SER A 29 -2.02 -5.89 -2.42
C SER A 29 -1.59 -5.92 -0.96
N LYS A 30 -0.37 -6.41 -0.67
CA LYS A 30 0.21 -6.37 0.69
C LYS A 30 0.30 -4.93 1.21
N LYS A 31 0.84 -3.99 0.42
CA LYS A 31 0.93 -2.57 0.81
C LYS A 31 -0.45 -1.95 1.04
N ARG A 32 -1.45 -2.30 0.22
CA ARG A 32 -2.84 -1.86 0.42
C ARG A 32 -3.44 -2.39 1.73
N MET A 33 -3.12 -3.61 2.12
CA MET A 33 -3.51 -4.15 3.43
C MET A 33 -2.84 -3.39 4.56
N GLU A 34 -1.54 -3.06 4.46
CA GLU A 34 -0.85 -2.22 5.44
C GLU A 34 -1.53 -0.84 5.59
N ILE A 35 -1.92 -0.20 4.48
CA ILE A 35 -2.71 1.05 4.52
C ILE A 35 -4.05 0.86 5.26
N ALA A 36 -4.73 -0.27 5.05
CA ALA A 36 -5.99 -0.55 5.72
C ALA A 36 -5.81 -0.71 7.24
N LEU A 37 -4.70 -1.34 7.67
CA LEU A 37 -4.35 -1.47 9.08
C LEU A 37 -4.03 -0.11 9.73
N GLU A 38 -3.30 0.77 9.04
CA GLU A 38 -3.03 2.13 9.54
C GLU A 38 -4.31 2.97 9.63
N LYS A 39 -5.22 2.85 8.65
CA LYS A 39 -6.54 3.51 8.73
C LYS A 39 -7.33 3.04 9.94
N GLU A 40 -7.24 1.76 10.27
CA GLU A 40 -7.91 1.22 11.45
C GLU A 40 -7.26 1.67 12.75
N ARG A 41 -5.92 1.77 12.78
CA ARG A 41 -5.20 2.39 13.90
C ARG A 41 -5.68 3.82 14.14
N ILE A 42 -5.78 4.64 13.10
CA ILE A 42 -6.30 6.01 13.18
C ILE A 42 -7.72 6.04 13.76
N ARG A 43 -8.63 5.17 13.28
CA ARG A 43 -10.00 5.10 13.83
C ARG A 43 -10.02 4.80 15.32
N ARG A 44 -9.19 3.86 15.78
CA ARG A 44 -9.09 3.50 17.20
C ARG A 44 -8.54 4.65 18.04
N GLU A 45 -7.50 5.35 17.57
CA GLU A 45 -6.96 6.49 18.32
C GLU A 45 -7.94 7.66 18.36
N TYR A 46 -8.65 7.96 17.27
CA TYR A 46 -9.73 8.95 17.31
C TYR A 46 -10.85 8.57 18.28
N ALA A 47 -11.23 7.29 18.34
CA ALA A 47 -12.24 6.83 19.28
C ALA A 47 -11.77 7.00 20.74
N LYS A 48 -10.48 6.77 21.04
CA LYS A 48 -9.92 7.05 22.36
C LYS A 48 -9.88 8.54 22.68
N LEU A 49 -9.42 9.37 21.73
CA LEU A 49 -9.44 10.83 21.87
C LEU A 49 -10.84 11.34 22.19
N GLY A 50 -11.86 10.86 21.47
CA GLY A 50 -13.25 11.24 21.73
C GLY A 50 -13.76 10.84 23.12
N ARG A 51 -13.28 9.70 23.66
CA ARG A 51 -13.62 9.28 25.03
C ARG A 51 -12.99 10.17 26.08
N ILE A 52 -11.71 10.53 25.91
CA ILE A 52 -10.99 11.43 26.83
C ILE A 52 -11.65 12.81 26.78
N TYR A 53 -11.91 13.32 25.57
CA TYR A 53 -12.59 14.59 25.38
C TYR A 53 -13.96 14.64 26.05
N TYR A 54 -14.75 13.57 25.91
CA TYR A 54 -16.05 13.51 26.58
C TYR A 54 -15.89 13.40 28.10
N LYS A 55 -14.95 12.59 28.60
CA LYS A 55 -14.63 12.45 30.04
C LYS A 55 -14.36 13.84 30.63
N ASP A 56 -13.41 14.57 30.08
CA ASP A 56 -13.00 15.89 30.57
C ASP A 56 -14.18 16.89 30.56
N TYR A 57 -15.02 16.82 29.53
CA TYR A 57 -16.24 17.64 29.45
C TYR A 57 -17.25 17.35 30.57
N VAL A 58 -17.45 16.09 30.97
CA VAL A 58 -18.39 15.75 32.06
C VAL A 58 -17.77 15.93 33.45
N THR A 59 -16.45 15.84 33.59
CA THR A 59 -15.75 15.98 34.87
C THR A 59 -15.35 17.42 35.18
N ASP A 60 -15.47 18.35 34.21
CA ASP A 60 -14.97 19.73 34.30
C ASP A 60 -13.45 19.77 34.60
N GLU A 61 -12.74 18.75 34.11
CA GLU A 61 -11.28 18.63 34.21
C GLU A 61 -10.62 19.36 33.04
N GLU A 62 -9.47 19.99 33.30
CA GLU A 62 -8.65 20.54 32.21
C GLU A 62 -8.02 19.40 31.38
N PRO A 63 -7.90 19.56 30.05
CA PRO A 63 -7.28 18.56 29.19
C PRO A 63 -5.84 18.25 29.62
N ASP A 64 -5.54 16.98 29.89
CA ASP A 64 -4.18 16.53 30.23
C ASP A 64 -3.38 16.18 28.96
N GLU A 65 -2.39 17.01 28.62
CA GLU A 65 -1.51 16.77 27.48
C GLU A 65 -0.88 15.37 27.46
N ALA A 66 -0.62 14.75 28.62
CA ALA A 66 -0.07 13.40 28.69
C ALA A 66 -1.04 12.32 28.16
N GLU A 67 -2.36 12.57 28.20
CA GLU A 67 -3.37 11.68 27.63
C GLU A 67 -3.59 11.93 26.13
N TYR A 68 -3.57 13.20 25.70
CA TYR A 68 -3.89 13.58 24.31
C TYR A 68 -2.71 13.46 23.35
N VAL A 69 -1.53 13.96 23.74
CA VAL A 69 -0.37 14.09 22.85
C VAL A 69 0.03 12.75 22.22
N PRO A 70 0.16 11.63 22.97
CA PRO A 70 0.55 10.35 22.38
C PRO A 70 -0.44 9.86 21.32
N LEU A 71 -1.74 10.11 21.50
CA LEU A 71 -2.77 9.71 20.53
C LEU A 71 -2.67 10.53 19.25
N CYS A 72 -2.47 11.84 19.38
CA CYS A 72 -2.26 12.74 18.25
C CYS A 72 -0.98 12.38 17.47
N GLU A 73 0.11 12.09 18.16
CA GLU A 73 1.37 11.63 17.56
C GLU A 73 1.18 10.31 16.80
N ASN A 74 0.54 9.31 17.42
CA ASN A 74 0.22 8.03 16.77
C ASN A 74 -0.61 8.20 15.49
N ILE A 75 -1.58 9.12 15.49
CA ILE A 75 -2.39 9.44 14.30
C ILE A 75 -1.51 10.06 13.21
N ASN A 76 -0.67 11.03 13.57
CA ASN A 76 0.25 11.69 12.63
C ASN A 76 1.25 10.69 12.01
N GLU A 77 1.80 9.78 12.81
CA GLU A 77 2.66 8.70 12.33
C GLU A 77 1.93 7.80 11.34
N SER A 78 0.70 7.39 11.66
CA SER A 78 -0.13 6.55 10.79
C SER A 78 -0.40 7.25 9.45
N PHE A 79 -0.65 8.57 9.44
CA PHE A 79 -0.80 9.34 8.21
C PHE A 79 0.49 9.39 7.39
N ARG A 80 1.65 9.62 8.02
CA ARG A 80 2.96 9.59 7.35
C ARG A 80 3.21 8.21 6.72
N ARG A 81 2.91 7.14 7.46
CA ARG A 81 3.07 5.75 6.97
C ARG A 81 2.15 5.47 5.78
N ILE A 82 0.89 5.92 5.84
CA ILE A 82 -0.05 5.78 4.72
C ILE A 82 0.47 6.49 3.46
N ASN A 83 1.02 7.69 3.60
CA ASN A 83 1.56 8.43 2.46
C ASN A 83 2.79 7.73 1.87
N ALA A 84 3.74 7.32 2.71
CA ALA A 84 4.90 6.55 2.25
C ALA A 84 4.47 5.26 1.51
N LEU A 85 3.49 4.52 2.02
CA LEU A 85 2.96 3.32 1.36
C LEU A 85 2.27 3.62 0.02
N LYS A 86 1.63 4.78 -0.13
CA LYS A 86 1.03 5.21 -1.40
C LYS A 86 2.10 5.57 -2.42
N ASP A 87 3.16 6.24 -1.99
CA ASP A 87 4.30 6.59 -2.84
C ASP A 87 4.98 5.30 -3.32
N GLU A 88 5.27 4.36 -2.42
CA GLU A 88 5.83 3.04 -2.77
C GLU A 88 4.92 2.24 -3.74
N ILE A 89 3.59 2.34 -3.62
CA ILE A 89 2.67 1.72 -4.58
C ILE A 89 2.75 2.40 -5.95
N THR A 90 2.96 3.71 -5.98
CA THR A 90 3.10 4.49 -7.22
C THR A 90 4.39 4.09 -7.92
N ASP A 91 5.50 4.06 -7.21
CA ASP A 91 6.80 3.62 -7.72
C ASP A 91 6.73 2.18 -8.29
N LEU A 92 6.08 1.26 -7.58
CA LEU A 92 5.90 -0.12 -8.05
C LEU A 92 5.06 -0.22 -9.32
N LYS A 93 4.08 0.66 -9.50
CA LYS A 93 3.27 0.69 -10.73
C LYS A 93 4.05 1.24 -11.91
N ASP A 94 4.85 2.28 -11.67
CA ASP A 94 5.70 2.87 -12.70
C ASP A 94 6.80 1.90 -13.11
N GLU A 95 7.40 1.21 -12.13
CA GLU A 95 8.33 0.11 -12.37
C GLU A 95 7.68 -0.99 -13.21
N TYR A 96 6.49 -1.47 -12.82
CA TYR A 96 5.74 -2.49 -13.58
C TYR A 96 5.45 -2.03 -15.02
N ARG A 97 5.04 -0.77 -15.21
CA ARG A 97 4.73 -0.22 -16.53
C ARG A 97 5.95 -0.19 -17.44
N GLY A 98 7.08 0.37 -16.98
CA GLY A 98 8.32 0.36 -17.75
C GLY A 98 8.81 -1.06 -18.05
N CYS A 99 8.63 -1.95 -17.08
CA CYS A 99 8.92 -3.37 -17.24
C CYS A 99 7.99 -4.13 -18.20
N SER A 100 6.74 -3.67 -18.37
CA SER A 100 5.76 -4.25 -19.29
C SER A 100 6.01 -3.76 -20.72
N GLU A 101 6.35 -2.48 -20.87
CA GLU A 101 6.71 -1.87 -22.15
C GLU A 101 7.99 -2.53 -22.73
N ALA A 102 8.99 -2.82 -21.88
CA ALA A 102 10.20 -3.53 -22.29
C ALA A 102 9.96 -5.00 -22.73
N LEU A 103 8.95 -5.67 -22.18
CA LEU A 103 8.58 -7.04 -22.59
C LEU A 103 7.80 -7.05 -23.91
N ALA A 104 6.98 -6.02 -24.17
CA ALA A 104 6.26 -5.89 -25.42
C ALA A 104 7.21 -5.64 -26.61
N THR A 105 8.30 -4.89 -26.42
CA THR A 105 9.29 -4.64 -27.47
C THR A 105 10.12 -5.87 -27.82
N THR A 106 10.27 -6.84 -26.91
CA THR A 106 10.99 -8.10 -27.17
C THR A 106 10.15 -9.14 -27.93
N GLU A 107 8.85 -8.90 -28.11
CA GLU A 107 7.94 -9.79 -28.87
C GLU A 107 7.79 -9.36 -30.35
N GLU A 108 8.37 -8.22 -30.76
CA GLU A 108 8.27 -7.65 -32.12
C GLU A 108 9.55 -7.75 -32.98
N GLU A 109 10.68 -8.26 -32.45
CA GLU A 109 11.91 -8.59 -33.20
C GLU A 109 12.06 -10.10 -33.44
#